data_AF-A0A9D5Q4K2-F1
#
_entry.id   AF-A0A9D5Q4K2-F1
#
_cell.length_a   1.000
_cell.length_b   1.000
_cell.length_c   1.000
_cell.angle_alpha   90.00
_cell.angle_beta   90.00
_cell.angle_gamma   90.00
#
_symmetry.space_group_name_H-M   'P 1'
#
loop_
_entity.id
_entity.type
_entity.pdbx_description
1 polymer ?
#
loop_
_entity_poly.entity_id
_entity_poly.type
_entity_poly.pdbx_seq_one_letter_code
_entity_poly.pdbx_strand_id
1 'polypeptide(L)'
;MVGKGITLFTLFGFKVRIDLSWIIIAVLITWSLAQGVFPYYYEDLSASTYWWMGLFGALGLFASIIFHELWHSLIARKFGLP
;
A
#
# COMPACT_ATOMS: atom_id res chain seq x y z
N MET A 1 -4.85 -0.19 20.51
CA MET A 1 -5.25 -1.40 19.76
C MET A 1 -6.69 -1.22 19.29
N VAL A 2 -6.92 -0.35 18.30
CA VAL A 2 -8.28 -0.07 17.79
C VAL A 2 -8.28 -0.43 16.31
N GLY A 3 -9.10 -1.42 15.95
CA GLY A 3 -9.27 -1.87 14.58
C GLY A 3 -9.70 -3.32 14.54
N LYS A 4 -10.98 -3.58 14.28
CA LYS A 4 -11.48 -4.91 13.99
C LYS A 4 -11.00 -5.23 12.56
N GLY A 5 -9.84 -5.85 12.41
CA GLY A 5 -9.28 -6.17 11.10
C GLY A 5 -10.27 -6.96 10.26
N ILE A 6 -10.76 -6.34 9.18
CA ILE A 6 -11.69 -6.99 8.26
C ILE A 6 -10.83 -7.91 7.39
N THR A 7 -11.16 -9.20 7.37
CA THR A 7 -10.47 -10.14 6.48
C THR A 7 -10.96 -9.86 5.07
N LEU A 8 -10.09 -9.29 4.23
CA LEU A 8 -10.47 -8.81 2.90
C LEU A 8 -10.50 -9.97 1.89
N PHE A 9 -9.44 -10.80 1.90
CA PHE A 9 -9.33 -11.99 1.07
C PHE A 9 -8.31 -12.95 1.67
N THR A 10 -8.38 -14.22 1.26
CA THR A 10 -7.40 -15.24 1.63
C THR A 10 -6.52 -15.51 0.41
N LEU A 11 -5.23 -15.16 0.47
CA LEU A 11 -4.28 -15.41 -0.62
C LEU A 11 -3.32 -16.52 -0.20
N PHE A 12 -3.23 -17.62 -0.97
CA PHE A 12 -2.32 -18.75 -0.71
C PHE A 12 -2.37 -19.39 0.70
N GLY A 13 -3.46 -19.17 1.46
CA GLY A 13 -3.62 -19.63 2.84
C GLY A 13 -3.39 -18.56 3.91
N PHE A 14 -2.93 -17.36 3.52
CA PHE A 14 -2.74 -16.21 4.39
C PHE A 14 -3.99 -15.33 4.41
N LYS A 15 -4.47 -15.01 5.62
CA LYS A 15 -5.61 -14.12 5.83
C LYS A 15 -5.13 -12.67 5.75
N VAL A 16 -5.38 -12.00 4.63
CA VAL A 16 -5.07 -10.57 4.50
C VAL A 16 -6.15 -9.79 5.25
N ARG A 17 -5.75 -9.11 6.32
CA ARG A 17 -6.63 -8.24 7.11
C ARG A 17 -6.28 -6.79 6.82
N ILE A 18 -7.31 -5.99 6.58
CA ILE A 18 -7.16 -4.53 6.50
C ILE A 18 -7.82 -3.91 7.73
N ASP A 19 -7.07 -3.04 8.39
CA ASP A 19 -7.57 -2.22 9.48
C ASP A 19 -7.89 -0.82 8.98
N LEU A 20 -8.76 -0.11 9.69
CA LEU A 20 -9.13 1.26 9.34
C LEU A 20 -7.91 2.19 9.27
N SER A 21 -6.88 1.92 10.09
CA SER A 21 -5.59 2.61 10.05
C SER A 21 -4.91 2.53 8.69
N TRP A 22 -5.10 1.44 7.94
CA TRP A 22 -4.50 1.29 6.62
C TRP A 22 -5.08 2.27 5.61
N ILE A 23 -6.40 2.51 5.66
CA ILE A 23 -7.06 3.51 4.81
C ILE A 23 -6.53 4.91 5.14
N ILE A 24 -6.40 5.23 6.43
CA ILE A 24 -5.83 6.51 6.89
C ILE A 24 -4.40 6.67 6.34
N ILE A 25 -3.56 5.65 6.47
CA ILE A 25 -2.19 5.66 5.94
C ILE A 25 -2.19 5.81 4.42
N ALA A 26 -3.06 5.10 3.70
CA ALA A 26 -3.14 5.21 2.24
C ALA A 26 -3.50 6.63 1.77
N VAL A 27 -4.43 7.28 2.46
CA VAL A 27 -4.79 8.68 2.20
C VAL A 27 -3.62 9.61 2.51
N LEU A 28 -2.94 9.44 3.65
CA LEU A 28 -1.78 10.25 4.03
C LEU A 28 -0.62 10.10 3.04
N ILE A 29 -0.33 8.88 2.59
CA ILE A 29 0.71 8.61 1.59
C ILE A 29 0.33 9.28 0.26
N THR A 30 -0.90 9.09 -0.20
CA THR A 30 -1.40 9.71 -1.44
C THR A 30 -1.27 11.23 -1.39
N TRP A 31 -1.69 11.85 -0.28
CA TRP A 31 -1.60 13.29 -0.08
C TRP A 31 -0.15 13.79 -0.03
N SER A 32 0.72 13.08 0.72
CA SER A 32 2.15 13.40 0.81
C SER A 32 2.84 13.34 -0.56
N LEU A 33 2.50 12.33 -1.37
CA LEU A 33 3.01 12.22 -2.73
C LEU A 33 2.46 13.34 -3.65
N ALA A 34 1.16 13.60 -3.60
CA ALA A 34 0.50 14.55 -4.48
C ALA A 34 0.81 16.03 -4.15
N GLN A 35 1.10 16.37 -2.89
CA GLN A 35 1.33 17.76 -2.47
C GLN A 35 2.77 18.04 -2.04
N GLY A 36 3.51 17.02 -1.61
CA GLY A 36 4.89 17.17 -1.17
C GLY A 36 5.88 16.73 -2.24
N VAL A 37 5.84 15.46 -2.62
CA VAL A 37 6.88 14.84 -3.45
C VAL A 37 6.78 15.24 -4.92
N PHE A 38 5.64 14.99 -5.58
CA PHE A 38 5.55 15.19 -7.03
C PHE A 38 5.66 16.65 -7.46
N PRO A 39 5.02 17.63 -6.78
CA PRO A 39 5.20 19.04 -7.13
C PRO A 39 6.64 19.55 -6.91
N TYR A 40 7.41 18.92 -6.02
CA TYR A 40 8.81 19.28 -5.78
C TYR A 40 9.75 18.78 -6.88
N TYR A 41 9.47 17.61 -7.48
CA TYR A 41 10.31 17.03 -8.53
C TYR A 41 9.85 17.39 -9.95
N TYR A 42 8.55 17.56 -10.15
CA TYR A 42 7.95 17.88 -11.43
C TYR A 42 7.13 19.15 -11.23
N GLU A 43 7.64 20.27 -11.70
CA GLU A 43 6.96 21.56 -11.62
C GLU A 43 5.96 21.72 -12.79
N ASP A 44 5.03 22.67 -12.67
CA ASP A 44 4.07 23.08 -13.72
C ASP A 44 3.06 22.03 -14.22
N LEU A 45 2.88 20.91 -13.54
CA LEU A 45 1.76 20.00 -13.81
C LEU A 45 0.46 20.49 -13.15
N SER A 46 -0.67 20.06 -13.72
CA SER A 46 -1.98 20.37 -13.15
C SER A 46 -2.18 19.68 -11.80
N ALA A 47 -2.96 20.30 -10.92
CA ALA A 47 -3.26 19.74 -9.59
C ALA A 47 -3.86 18.32 -9.68
N SER A 48 -4.73 18.07 -10.67
CA SER A 48 -5.32 16.74 -10.88
C SER A 48 -4.28 15.70 -11.28
N THR A 49 -3.27 16.08 -12.08
CA THR A 49 -2.16 15.20 -12.44
C THR A 49 -1.40 14.74 -11.20
N TYR A 50 -1.06 15.64 -10.28
CA TYR A 50 -0.37 15.25 -9.05
C TYR A 50 -1.20 14.32 -8.15
N TRP A 51 -2.51 14.52 -8.06
CA TRP A 51 -3.39 13.62 -7.33
C TRP A 51 -3.46 12.22 -7.96
N TRP A 52 -3.53 12.12 -9.29
CA TRP A 52 -3.46 10.84 -9.99
C TRP A 52 -2.12 10.15 -9.78
N MET A 53 -1.01 10.88 -9.90
CA MET A 53 0.32 10.36 -9.63
C MET A 53 0.44 9.88 -8.18
N GLY A 54 -0.08 10.65 -7.22
CA GLY A 54 -0.15 10.28 -5.80
C GLY A 54 -0.91 8.97 -5.58
N LEU A 55 -2.08 8.84 -6.19
CA LEU A 55 -2.93 7.67 -6.07
C LEU A 55 -2.24 6.42 -6.66
N PHE A 56 -1.75 6.50 -7.90
CA PHE A 56 -1.07 5.37 -8.54
C PHE A 56 0.26 5.04 -7.85
N GLY A 57 0.99 6.04 -7.36
CA GLY A 57 2.21 5.86 -6.58
C GLY A 57 1.94 5.13 -5.26
N ALA A 58 0.92 5.54 -4.51
CA ALA A 58 0.49 4.86 -3.30
C ALA A 58 0.04 3.42 -3.59
N LEU A 59 -0.79 3.21 -4.62
CA LEU A 59 -1.22 1.86 -5.03
C LEU A 59 -0.03 0.96 -5.41
N GLY A 60 0.94 1.48 -6.15
CA GLY A 60 2.17 0.75 -6.52
C GLY A 60 3.01 0.39 -5.30
N LEU A 61 3.15 1.31 -4.33
CA LEU A 61 3.83 1.05 -3.07
C LEU A 61 3.15 -0.08 -2.29
N PHE A 62 1.83 -0.03 -2.12
CA PHE A 62 1.10 -1.08 -1.41
C PHE A 62 1.17 -2.42 -2.15
N ALA A 63 1.05 -2.42 -3.48
CA ALA A 63 1.22 -3.62 -4.27
C ALA A 63 2.61 -4.25 -4.07
N SER A 64 3.67 -3.43 -4.04
CA SER A 64 5.03 -3.88 -3.77
C SER A 64 5.18 -4.52 -2.38
N ILE A 65 4.61 -3.89 -1.34
CA ILE A 65 4.64 -4.42 0.04
C ILE A 65 3.92 -5.77 0.11
N ILE A 66 2.72 -5.86 -0.46
CA ILE A 66 1.96 -7.12 -0.49
C ILE A 66 2.78 -8.19 -1.21
N PHE A 67 3.38 -7.87 -2.36
CA PHE A 67 4.18 -8.81 -3.11
C PHE A 67 5.43 -9.27 -2.35
N HIS A 68 6.09 -8.35 -1.65
CA HIS A 68 7.24 -8.62 -0.80
C HIS A 68 6.90 -9.60 0.33
N GLU A 69 5.81 -9.34 1.05
CA GLU A 69 5.34 -10.20 2.13
C GLU A 69 4.90 -11.57 1.62
N LEU A 70 4.20 -11.62 0.49
CA LEU A 70 3.83 -12.88 -0.16
C LEU A 70 5.06 -13.72 -0.51
N TRP A 71 6.14 -13.10 -0.95
CA TRP A 71 7.37 -13.82 -1.26
C TRP A 71 8.01 -14.44 -0.03
N HIS A 72 8.06 -13.70 1.09
CA HIS A 72 8.50 -14.25 2.38
C HIS A 72 7.64 -15.42 2.82
N SER A 73 6.32 -15.29 2.73
CA SER A 73 5.37 -16.33 3.07
C SER A 73 5.50 -17.58 2.18
N LEU A 74 5.70 -17.39 0.88
CA LEU A 74 5.89 -18.49 -0.08
C LEU A 74 7.22 -19.23 0.17
N ILE A 75 8.31 -18.49 0.42
CA ILE A 75 9.61 -19.07 0.77
C ILE A 75 9.53 -19.80 2.11
N ALA A 76 8.97 -19.19 3.15
CA ALA A 76 8.82 -19.81 4.47
C ALA A 76 8.08 -21.15 4.36
N ARG A 77 6.96 -21.17 3.62
CA ARG A 77 6.18 -22.39 3.35
C ARG A 77 6.99 -23.46 2.59
N LYS A 78 7.82 -23.06 1.62
CA LYS A 78 8.68 -23.99 0.86
C LYS A 78 9.75 -24.63 1.76
N PHE A 79 10.28 -23.89 2.73
CA PHE A 79 11.33 -24.36 3.64
C PHE A 79 10.78 -24.93 4.96
N GLY A 80 9.47 -25.06 5.12
CA GLY A 80 8.85 -25.58 6.34
C GLY A 80 9.06 -24.68 7.57
N LEU A 81 9.37 -23.40 7.34
CA LEU A 81 9.51 -22.39 8.37
C LEU A 81 8.12 -21.81 8.69
N PRO A 82 7.81 -21.55 9.98
CA PRO A 82 6.52 -20.99 10.39
C PRO A 82 6.25 -19.60 9.82
#